data_AF-A0A829CXQ4-F1
#
_entry.id   AF-A0A829CXQ4-F1
#
_cell.length_a   1.000
_cell.length_b   1.000
_cell.length_c   1.000
_cell.angle_alpha   90.00
_cell.angle_beta   90.00
_cell.angle_gamma   90.00
#
_symmetry.space_group_name_H-M   'P 1'
#
loop_
_entity.id
_entity.type
_entity.pdbx_description
1 polymer ?
#
loop_
_entity_poly.entity_id
_entity_poly.type
_entity_poly.pdbx_seq_one_letter_code
_entity_poly.pdbx_strand_id
1 'polypeptide(L)'
;MDILLLDDGQKIQSSLIEGSVGTDSLLVPGVYWNRLNLQEKKALRNKLPFLLRKYSKQIASMKRLHNKAGKIKYNRGVGKMKKLSIRVHSGVWATLGVLAAAHGVSRCYLFNYMLWLDEQGDFL
;
A
#
# COMPACT_ATOMS: atom_id res chain seq x y z
N MET A 1 5.86 -35.36 22.20
CA MET A 1 4.82 -34.53 21.55
C MET A 1 4.91 -33.17 22.20
N ASP A 2 5.48 -32.19 21.51
CA ASP A 2 5.54 -30.82 22.02
C ASP A 2 4.17 -30.17 21.83
N ILE A 3 3.52 -29.86 22.94
CA ILE A 3 2.21 -29.20 22.96
C ILE A 3 2.47 -27.70 22.92
N LEU A 4 2.13 -27.06 21.80
CA LEU A 4 2.04 -25.61 21.73
C LEU A 4 0.83 -25.16 22.55
N LEU A 5 1.07 -24.67 23.76
CA LEU A 5 0.10 -23.94 24.56
C LEU A 5 -0.03 -22.53 24.00
N LEU A 6 -1.10 -22.26 23.26
CA LEU A 6 -1.47 -20.93 22.81
C LEU A 6 -2.45 -20.35 23.83
N ASP A 7 -2.07 -19.23 24.44
CA ASP A 7 -2.90 -18.47 25.38
C ASP A 7 -3.94 -17.65 24.59
N ASP A 8 -5.18 -18.16 24.51
CA ASP A 8 -6.33 -17.48 23.86
C ASP A 8 -6.72 -16.15 24.54
N GLY A 9 -6.17 -15.85 25.73
CA GLY A 9 -6.33 -14.58 26.43
C GLY A 9 -5.39 -13.47 25.94
N GLN A 10 -4.29 -13.81 25.27
CA GLN A 10 -3.32 -12.85 24.76
C GLN A 10 -3.81 -12.22 23.45
N LYS A 11 -4.64 -11.19 23.59
CA LYS A 11 -4.86 -10.24 22.49
C LYS A 11 -3.58 -9.46 22.27
N ILE A 12 -3.14 -9.38 21.01
CA ILE A 12 -2.06 -8.47 20.62
C ILE A 12 -2.53 -7.05 20.94
N GLN A 13 -2.07 -6.50 22.06
CA GLN A 13 -2.20 -5.07 22.34
C GLN A 13 -1.15 -4.35 21.50
N SER A 14 -1.60 -3.72 20.42
CA SER A 14 -0.72 -2.99 19.52
C SER A 14 -1.23 -1.57 19.33
N SER A 15 -0.31 -0.61 19.39
CA SER A 15 -0.55 0.77 18.94
C SER A 15 -0.94 0.88 17.46
N LEU A 16 -0.82 -0.22 16.68
CA LEU A 16 -1.38 -0.32 15.32
C LEU A 16 -2.91 -0.40 15.32
N ILE A 17 -3.52 -0.86 16.42
CA ILE A 17 -4.98 -0.87 16.64
C ILE A 17 -5.44 0.52 17.11
N GLU A 18 -4.60 1.25 17.83
CA GLU A 18 -4.84 2.65 18.19
C GLU A 18 -4.73 3.52 16.93
N GLY A 19 -5.90 3.85 16.39
CA GLY A 19 -6.12 4.53 15.10
C GLY A 19 -5.66 5.98 15.03
N SER A 20 -4.48 6.32 15.55
CA SER A 20 -3.88 7.64 15.36
C SER A 20 -3.69 7.94 13.87
N VAL A 21 -4.08 9.15 13.48
CA VAL A 21 -3.95 9.64 12.10
C VAL A 21 -2.64 10.40 11.99
N GLY A 22 -1.71 9.86 11.20
CA GLY A 22 -0.41 10.48 10.90
C GLY A 22 -0.39 11.15 9.53
N THR A 23 0.68 11.92 9.26
CA THR A 23 1.00 12.39 7.91
C THR A 23 2.18 11.60 7.36
N ASP A 24 1.95 10.94 6.23
CA ASP A 24 2.96 10.15 5.53
C ASP A 24 3.09 10.61 4.08
N SER A 25 4.07 10.06 3.36
CA SER A 25 4.36 10.43 1.98
C SER A 25 4.41 9.23 1.04
N LEU A 26 3.71 9.36 -0.08
CA LEU A 26 3.79 8.44 -1.21
C LEU A 26 4.28 9.16 -2.46
N LEU A 27 4.84 8.39 -3.40
CA LEU A 27 5.34 8.89 -4.66
C LEU A 27 4.54 8.28 -5.81
N VAL A 28 4.09 9.14 -6.73
CA VAL A 28 3.45 8.74 -7.99
C VAL A 28 4.25 9.24 -9.19
N PRO A 29 4.23 8.57 -10.35
CA PRO A 29 4.85 9.09 -11.56
C PRO A 29 4.28 10.46 -11.94
N GLY A 30 5.14 11.38 -12.36
CA GLY A 30 4.74 12.73 -12.77
C GLY A 30 3.79 12.72 -13.96
N VAL A 31 3.95 11.76 -14.87
CA VAL A 31 3.03 11.53 -15.99
C VAL A 31 1.62 11.20 -15.52
N TYR A 32 1.48 10.37 -14.48
CA TYR A 32 0.18 10.07 -13.87
C TYR A 32 -0.39 11.31 -13.19
N TRP A 33 0.42 12.00 -12.37
CA TRP A 33 0.01 13.20 -11.66
C TRP A 33 -0.50 14.33 -12.58
N ASN A 34 0.14 14.52 -13.73
CA ASN A 34 -0.19 15.60 -14.65
C ASN A 34 -1.49 15.37 -15.41
N ARG A 35 -1.94 14.11 -15.55
CA ARG A 35 -3.23 13.76 -16.16
C ARG A 35 -4.42 14.11 -15.27
N LEU A 36 -4.21 14.13 -13.95
CA LEU A 36 -5.28 14.37 -12.99
C LEU A 36 -5.70 15.85 -12.92
N ASN A 37 -7.00 16.08 -12.88
CA ASN A 37 -7.59 17.38 -12.56
C ASN A 37 -7.47 17.72 -11.06
N LEU A 38 -7.90 18.91 -10.66
CA LEU A 38 -7.74 19.37 -9.27
C LEU A 38 -8.52 18.53 -8.26
N GLN A 39 -9.72 18.05 -8.62
CA GLN A 39 -10.55 17.23 -7.75
C GLN A 39 -9.96 15.82 -7.60
N GLU A 40 -9.49 15.23 -8.68
CA GLU A 40 -8.82 13.92 -8.68
C GLU A 40 -7.53 13.95 -7.86
N LYS A 41 -6.73 15.03 -7.96
CA LYS A 41 -5.53 15.22 -7.13
C LYS A 41 -5.85 15.29 -5.64
N LYS A 42 -6.99 15.88 -5.26
CA LYS A 42 -7.47 15.88 -3.87
C LYS A 42 -7.94 14.50 -3.46
N ALA A 43 -8.75 13.83 -4.28
CA ALA A 43 -9.26 12.49 -4.03
C ALA A 43 -8.14 11.45 -3.88
N LEU A 44 -7.07 11.56 -4.69
CA LEU A 44 -5.92 10.65 -4.64
C LEU A 44 -5.27 10.57 -3.26
N ARG A 45 -5.23 11.69 -2.52
CA ARG A 45 -4.66 11.74 -1.15
C ARG A 45 -5.39 10.84 -0.17
N ASN A 46 -6.67 10.58 -0.42
CA ASN A 46 -7.54 9.77 0.44
C ASN A 46 -7.82 8.37 -0.16
N LYS A 47 -7.18 8.03 -1.28
CA LYS A 47 -7.49 6.81 -2.05
C LYS A 47 -6.87 5.55 -1.46
N LEU A 48 -5.82 5.66 -0.64
CA LEU A 48 -5.09 4.52 -0.09
C LEU A 48 -5.98 3.52 0.70
N PRO A 49 -6.81 3.95 1.68
CA PRO A 49 -7.71 3.04 2.39
C PRO A 49 -8.66 2.29 1.45
N PHE A 50 -9.19 2.98 0.44
CA PHE A 50 -10.09 2.39 -0.56
C PHE A 50 -9.37 1.31 -1.39
N LEU A 51 -8.17 1.61 -1.90
CA LEU A 51 -7.38 0.65 -2.67
C LEU A 51 -7.03 -0.59 -1.86
N LEU A 52 -6.63 -0.42 -0.60
CA LEU A 52 -6.32 -1.56 0.27
C LEU A 52 -7.56 -2.40 0.55
N ARG A 53 -8.73 -1.79 0.77
CA ARG A 53 -9.99 -2.52 0.94
C ARG A 53 -10.34 -3.35 -0.31
N LYS A 54 -10.13 -2.79 -1.51
CA LYS A 54 -10.44 -3.44 -2.79
C LYS A 54 -9.45 -4.55 -3.15
N TYR A 55 -8.15 -4.32 -2.96
CA TYR A 55 -7.10 -5.17 -3.55
C TYR A 55 -6.28 -6.00 -2.56
N SER A 56 -6.38 -5.77 -1.24
CA SER A 56 -5.53 -6.46 -0.25
C SER A 56 -5.62 -7.99 -0.33
N LYS A 57 -6.83 -8.55 -0.46
CA LYS A 57 -7.04 -10.00 -0.59
C LYS A 57 -6.38 -10.58 -1.84
N GLN A 58 -6.55 -9.91 -2.99
CA GLN A 58 -5.93 -10.32 -4.25
C GLN A 58 -4.40 -10.22 -4.19
N ILE A 59 -3.88 -9.14 -3.62
CA ILE A 59 -2.44 -8.94 -3.44
C ILE A 59 -1.89 -10.04 -2.53
N ALA A 60 -2.53 -10.31 -1.39
CA ALA A 60 -2.08 -11.34 -0.45
C ALA A 60 -2.05 -12.76 -1.06
N SER A 61 -2.88 -13.06 -2.05
CA SER A 61 -2.95 -14.39 -2.68
C SER A 61 -2.11 -14.53 -3.96
N MET A 62 -1.62 -13.44 -4.55
CA MET A 62 -0.85 -13.51 -5.79
C MET A 62 0.64 -13.79 -5.55
N LYS A 63 1.33 -14.23 -6.60
CA LYS A 63 2.79 -14.34 -6.58
C LYS A 63 3.45 -12.99 -6.27
N ARG A 64 4.66 -13.03 -5.72
CA ARG A 64 5.44 -11.82 -5.40
C ARG A 64 5.59 -10.93 -6.64
N LEU A 65 5.47 -9.61 -6.45
CA LEU A 65 5.70 -8.63 -7.52
C LEU A 65 7.19 -8.50 -7.87
N HIS A 66 8.05 -8.92 -6.94
CA HIS A 66 9.49 -9.00 -7.11
C HIS A 66 10.03 -10.32 -6.54
N ASN A 67 10.62 -11.13 -7.41
CA ASN A 67 11.09 -12.48 -7.08
C ASN A 67 12.54 -12.52 -6.56
N LYS A 68 13.30 -11.42 -6.65
CA LYS A 68 14.67 -11.37 -6.12
C LYS A 68 14.63 -11.16 -4.61
N ALA A 69 14.89 -12.21 -3.86
CA ALA A 69 15.01 -12.15 -2.40
C ALA A 69 16.10 -11.14 -1.98
N GLY A 70 15.90 -10.51 -0.81
CA GLY A 70 16.85 -9.54 -0.25
C GLY A 70 16.97 -8.20 -1.01
N LYS A 71 16.18 -7.98 -2.08
CA LYS A 71 16.12 -6.72 -2.82
C LYS A 71 14.69 -6.19 -2.87
N ILE A 72 14.56 -4.86 -2.83
CA ILE A 72 13.28 -4.16 -2.91
C ILE A 72 13.11 -3.56 -4.32
N LYS A 73 11.97 -3.81 -4.95
CA LYS A 73 11.57 -3.13 -6.19
C LYS A 73 11.08 -1.72 -5.89
N TYR A 74 11.64 -0.76 -6.62
CA TYR A 74 11.19 0.63 -6.64
C TYR A 74 10.62 0.98 -8.02
N ASN A 75 9.88 2.09 -8.10
CA ASN A 75 9.37 2.63 -9.36
C ASN A 75 10.56 3.20 -10.18
N ARG A 76 11.26 2.35 -10.94
CA ARG A 76 12.36 2.74 -11.83
C ARG A 76 11.85 2.95 -13.26
N GLY A 77 12.51 3.81 -14.02
CA GLY A 77 12.16 4.06 -15.42
C GLY A 77 10.87 4.85 -15.66
N VAL A 78 10.25 5.39 -14.60
CA VAL A 78 8.96 6.13 -14.69
C VAL A 78 9.13 7.65 -14.78
N GLY A 79 10.37 8.13 -14.96
CA GLY A 79 10.70 9.54 -15.03
C GLY A 79 10.60 10.27 -13.69
N LYS A 80 10.24 11.56 -13.73
CA LYS A 80 10.11 12.41 -12.53
C LYS A 80 8.97 11.90 -11.64
N MET A 81 9.22 11.79 -10.34
CA MET A 81 8.22 11.40 -9.34
C MET A 81 7.62 12.62 -8.67
N LYS A 82 6.32 12.58 -8.35
CA LYS A 82 5.62 13.59 -7.55
C LYS A 82 5.35 13.05 -6.14
N LYS A 83 5.77 13.82 -5.13
CA LYS A 83 5.46 13.57 -3.72
C LYS A 83 4.03 13.96 -3.39
N LEU A 84 3.31 13.04 -2.77
CA LEU A 84 1.98 13.19 -2.23
C LEU A 84 2.04 13.03 -0.71
N SER A 85 1.65 14.07 0.02
CA SER A 85 1.41 13.95 1.46
C SER A 85 0.00 13.41 1.68
N ILE A 86 -0.12 12.35 2.47
CA ILE A 86 -1.38 11.69 2.81
C ILE A 86 -1.59 11.73 4.33
N ARG A 87 -2.84 11.88 4.76
CA ARG A 87 -3.23 11.63 6.15
C ARG A 87 -3.81 10.23 6.23
N VAL A 88 -3.24 9.37 7.07
CA VAL A 88 -3.57 7.96 7.09
C VAL A 88 -3.51 7.40 8.51
N HIS A 89 -4.42 6.50 8.82
CA HIS A 89 -4.38 5.76 10.09
C HIS A 89 -3.18 4.81 10.13
N SER A 90 -2.55 4.70 11.30
CA SER A 90 -1.42 3.79 11.58
C SER A 90 -1.65 2.38 11.02
N GLY A 91 -2.82 1.78 11.28
CA GLY A 91 -3.18 0.45 10.80
C GLY A 91 -3.17 0.33 9.28
N VAL A 92 -3.76 1.28 8.56
CA VAL A 92 -3.79 1.31 7.08
C VAL A 92 -2.37 1.41 6.51
N TRP A 93 -1.53 2.26 7.12
CA TRP A 93 -0.13 2.42 6.72
C TRP A 93 0.70 1.16 6.98
N ALA A 94 0.46 0.49 8.11
CA ALA A 94 1.09 -0.77 8.45
C ALA A 94 0.68 -1.89 7.49
N THR A 95 -0.60 -2.02 7.13
CA THR A 95 -1.08 -3.00 6.14
C THR A 95 -0.39 -2.80 4.79
N LEU A 96 -0.25 -1.54 4.31
CA LEU A 96 0.51 -1.25 3.10
C LEU A 96 1.96 -1.72 3.23
N GLY A 97 2.58 -1.50 4.39
CA GLY A 97 3.95 -1.93 4.70
C GLY A 97 4.13 -3.44 4.64
N VAL A 98 3.26 -4.19 5.31
CA VAL A 98 3.30 -5.67 5.37
C VAL A 98 3.14 -6.26 3.98
N LEU A 99 2.12 -5.81 3.23
CA LEU A 99 1.92 -6.28 1.85
C LEU A 99 3.13 -5.91 0.97
N ALA A 100 3.64 -4.68 1.04
CA ALA A 100 4.80 -4.29 0.23
C ALA A 100 6.03 -5.18 0.52
N ALA A 101 6.30 -5.45 1.79
CA ALA A 101 7.39 -6.33 2.21
C ALA A 101 7.20 -7.77 1.72
N ALA A 102 5.98 -8.33 1.85
CA ALA A 102 5.64 -9.66 1.36
C ALA A 102 5.89 -9.82 -0.14
N HIS A 103 5.62 -8.77 -0.92
CA HIS A 103 5.87 -8.76 -2.37
C HIS A 103 7.29 -8.33 -2.79
N GLY A 104 8.16 -7.95 -1.85
CA GLY A 104 9.53 -7.49 -2.13
C GLY A 104 9.56 -6.14 -2.85
N VAL A 105 8.62 -5.25 -2.56
CA VAL A 105 8.49 -3.94 -3.21
C VAL A 105 8.40 -2.82 -2.18
N SER A 106 8.66 -1.59 -2.62
CA SER A 106 8.45 -0.41 -1.77
C SER A 106 6.96 -0.09 -1.60
N ARG A 107 6.58 0.59 -0.51
CA ARG A 107 5.20 1.08 -0.29
C ARG A 107 4.67 1.91 -1.47
N CYS A 108 5.53 2.77 -2.04
CA CYS A 108 5.20 3.56 -3.22
C CYS A 108 4.98 2.71 -4.47
N TYR A 109 5.75 1.63 -4.65
CA TYR A 109 5.54 0.70 -5.76
C TYR A 109 4.19 0.00 -5.63
N LEU A 110 3.89 -0.56 -4.44
CA LEU A 110 2.62 -1.23 -4.21
C LEU A 110 1.43 -0.29 -4.38
N PHE A 111 1.53 0.95 -3.92
CA PHE A 111 0.51 1.97 -4.14
C PHE A 111 0.28 2.25 -5.63
N ASN A 112 1.34 2.49 -6.42
CA ASN A 112 1.20 2.71 -7.86
C ASN A 112 0.67 1.48 -8.60
N TYR A 113 1.02 0.28 -8.15
CA TYR A 113 0.46 -0.96 -8.69
C TYR A 113 -1.04 -1.06 -8.45
N MET A 114 -1.52 -0.72 -7.24
CA MET A 114 -2.95 -0.66 -6.95
C MET A 114 -3.68 0.43 -7.75
N LEU A 115 -3.03 1.58 -7.98
CA LEU A 115 -3.60 2.61 -8.87
C LEU A 115 -3.75 2.08 -10.30
N TRP A 116 -2.75 1.38 -10.81
CA TRP A 116 -2.83 0.73 -12.13
C TRP A 116 -3.95 -0.32 -12.19
N LEU A 117 -4.10 -1.17 -11.17
CA LEU A 117 -5.20 -2.13 -11.08
C LEU A 117 -6.58 -1.45 -11.08
N ASP A 118 -6.69 -0.29 -10.44
CA ASP A 118 -7.92 0.49 -10.39
C ASP A 118 -8.26 1.10 -11.75
N GLU A 119 -7.25 1.64 -12.45
CA GLU A 119 -7.43 2.12 -13.83
C GLU A 119 -7.83 1.01 -14.79
N GLN A 120 -7.35 -0.23 -14.64
CA GLN A 120 -7.77 -1.35 -15.49
C GLN A 120 -9.17 -1.88 -15.15
N GLY A 121 -9.55 -1.82 -13.87
CA GLY A 121 -10.83 -2.35 -13.38
C GLY A 121 -12.04 -1.51 -13.73
N ASP A 122 -11.86 -0.27 -14.20
CA ASP A 122 -12.94 0.58 -14.71
C ASP A 122 -13.35 0.21 -16.16
N PHE A 123 -12.65 -0.75 -16.80
CA PHE A 123 -12.90 -1.21 -18.17
C PHE A 123 -13.48 -2.64 -18.28
N LEU A 124 -13.87 -3.25 -17.17
CA LEU A 124 -14.54 -4.56 -17.08
C LEU A 124 -15.91 -4.39 -16.41
#